data_AF-A0A1S3L343-F1
#
_entry.id   AF-A0A1S3L343-F1
#
_cell.length_a   1.000
_cell.length_b   1.000
_cell.length_c   1.000
_cell.angle_alpha   90.00
_cell.angle_beta   90.00
_cell.angle_gamma   90.00
#
_symmetry.space_group_name_H-M   'P 1'
#
loop_
_entity.id
_entity.type
_entity.pdbx_description
1 polymer ?
#
loop_
_entity_poly.entity_id
_entity_poly.type
_entity_poly.pdbx_seq_one_letter_code
_entity_poly.pdbx_strand_id
1 'polypeptide(L)'
;MAAIEVERHRGRLAALAIAVVVIAVGVPLWWKTTETYRAWLPVTQINQLAQLQLQLSVEVEVVFSRGTLTAEHQKKVDPTHTRLEEHPVDETTGLSYRYETRYRTATIMEEDALNQPTPAETDQSLHLLSESPCGSVVIYVVPESSTLLPEGVSVYVGQRRTSLLRAGRPMRLGVGLKEVLAHLETQVQQVLKVMSFSHSDITAALSDRVRLDYSSRDGLVDSMRAFKSSPGYEITFSLLNPDPKSHHLHWDIEAAVQSYIQPLLSKLAPVADFSLDSQILYYAVLGVNPRYDPSLNAYTLNADSLSHVINPVEARLGENTHTYS
;
A
#
# COMPACT_ATOMS: atom_id res chain seq x y z
N MET A 1 -36.80 -78.50 -28.07
CA MET A 1 -35.55 -78.03 -27.42
C MET A 1 -34.64 -77.27 -28.37
N ALA A 2 -34.38 -77.74 -29.60
CA ALA A 2 -33.50 -77.07 -30.57
C ALA A 2 -33.89 -75.61 -30.96
N ALA A 3 -35.18 -75.28 -31.05
CA ALA A 3 -35.63 -73.93 -31.42
C ALA A 3 -35.28 -72.86 -30.36
N ILE A 4 -35.37 -73.23 -29.07
CA ILE A 4 -35.08 -72.32 -27.94
C ILE A 4 -33.58 -72.00 -27.87
N GLU A 5 -32.74 -72.96 -28.26
CA GLU A 5 -31.28 -72.83 -28.25
C GLU A 5 -30.77 -71.90 -29.37
N VAL A 6 -31.40 -71.98 -30.55
CA VAL A 6 -31.16 -71.06 -31.68
C VAL A 6 -31.57 -69.63 -31.32
N GLU A 7 -32.70 -69.45 -30.65
CA GLU A 7 -33.20 -68.14 -30.24
C GLU A 7 -32.30 -67.51 -29.15
N ARG A 8 -31.80 -68.32 -28.21
CA ARG A 8 -30.80 -67.90 -27.21
C ARG A 8 -29.46 -67.52 -27.85
N HIS A 9 -29.03 -68.24 -28.90
CA HIS A 9 -27.83 -67.88 -29.66
C HIS A 9 -27.99 -66.56 -30.43
N ARG A 10 -29.16 -66.34 -31.06
CA ARG A 10 -29.46 -65.07 -31.73
C ARG A 10 -29.51 -63.89 -30.76
N GLY A 11 -30.08 -64.08 -29.56
CA GLY A 11 -30.08 -63.08 -28.49
C GLY A 11 -28.68 -62.74 -27.99
N ARG A 12 -27.79 -63.74 -27.81
CA ARG A 12 -26.38 -63.52 -27.45
C ARG A 12 -25.61 -62.75 -28.53
N LEU A 13 -25.81 -63.12 -29.80
CA LEU A 13 -25.18 -62.42 -30.94
C LEU A 13 -25.68 -60.97 -31.06
N ALA A 14 -26.99 -60.73 -30.84
CA ALA A 14 -27.55 -59.39 -30.82
C ALA A 14 -27.00 -58.54 -29.66
N ALA A 15 -26.87 -59.12 -28.46
CA ALA A 15 -26.27 -58.44 -27.31
C ALA A 15 -24.80 -58.09 -27.55
N LEU A 16 -24.02 -59.00 -28.15
CA LEU A 16 -22.64 -58.75 -28.54
C LEU A 16 -22.53 -57.65 -29.60
N ALA A 17 -23.40 -57.66 -30.61
CA ALA A 17 -23.43 -56.63 -31.65
C ALA A 17 -23.75 -55.24 -31.07
N ILE A 18 -24.72 -55.15 -30.16
CA ILE A 18 -25.06 -53.91 -29.46
C ILE A 18 -23.88 -53.45 -28.60
N ALA A 19 -23.23 -54.35 -27.86
CA ALA A 19 -22.05 -54.01 -27.06
C ALA A 19 -20.90 -53.48 -27.93
N VAL A 20 -20.64 -54.10 -29.09
CA VAL A 20 -19.64 -53.64 -30.05
C VAL A 20 -19.97 -52.24 -30.57
N VAL A 21 -21.24 -51.96 -30.91
CA VAL A 21 -21.67 -50.63 -31.36
C VAL A 21 -21.51 -49.58 -30.25
N VAL A 22 -21.91 -49.91 -29.02
CA VAL A 22 -21.77 -49.00 -27.87
C VAL A 22 -20.29 -48.70 -27.58
N ILE A 23 -19.39 -49.67 -27.71
CA ILE A 23 -17.96 -49.43 -27.52
C ILE A 23 -17.38 -48.64 -28.70
N ALA A 24 -17.65 -49.06 -29.93
CA ALA A 24 -17.08 -48.47 -31.14
C ALA A 24 -17.57 -47.04 -31.42
N VAL A 25 -18.81 -46.69 -31.01
CA VAL A 25 -19.39 -45.37 -31.21
C VAL A 25 -19.48 -44.58 -29.91
N GLY A 26 -19.92 -45.23 -28.83
CA GLY A 26 -20.12 -44.57 -27.55
C GLY A 26 -18.83 -44.11 -26.89
N VAL A 27 -17.74 -44.88 -26.95
CA VAL A 27 -16.45 -44.46 -26.35
C VAL A 27 -15.84 -43.26 -27.09
N PRO A 28 -15.74 -43.24 -28.45
CA PRO A 28 -15.24 -42.06 -29.15
C PRO A 28 -16.14 -40.83 -28.98
N LEU A 29 -17.47 -41.02 -28.98
CA LEU A 29 -18.42 -39.93 -28.79
C LEU A 29 -18.35 -39.36 -27.37
N TRP A 30 -18.27 -40.22 -26.35
CA TRP A 30 -18.05 -39.81 -24.97
C TRP A 30 -16.74 -39.03 -24.85
N TRP A 31 -15.63 -39.57 -25.37
CA TRP A 31 -14.33 -38.88 -25.33
C TRP A 31 -14.39 -37.51 -26.00
N LYS A 32 -15.06 -37.40 -27.15
CA LYS A 32 -15.20 -36.13 -27.88
C LYS A 32 -16.12 -35.13 -27.19
N THR A 33 -17.14 -35.59 -26.48
CA THR A 33 -18.10 -34.73 -25.77
C THR A 33 -17.62 -34.35 -24.37
N THR A 34 -16.77 -35.16 -23.74
CA THR A 34 -16.12 -34.86 -22.46
C THR A 34 -14.75 -34.22 -22.62
N GLU A 35 -14.28 -34.00 -23.85
CA GLU A 35 -13.07 -33.22 -24.13
C GLU A 35 -13.34 -31.77 -23.73
N THR A 36 -13.06 -31.46 -22.46
CA THR A 36 -13.07 -30.08 -21.97
C THR A 36 -11.99 -29.33 -22.73
N TYR A 37 -12.39 -28.31 -23.49
CA TYR A 37 -11.46 -27.38 -24.11
C TYR A 37 -10.54 -26.80 -23.02
N ARG A 38 -9.25 -27.15 -23.09
CA ARG A 38 -8.21 -26.54 -22.28
C ARG A 38 -7.61 -25.44 -23.14
N ALA A 39 -7.99 -24.20 -22.83
CA ALA A 39 -7.35 -23.05 -23.43
C ALA A 39 -5.83 -23.18 -23.24
N TRP A 40 -5.07 -22.84 -24.27
CA TRP A 40 -3.63 -22.74 -24.14
C TRP A 40 -3.33 -21.63 -23.13
N LEU A 41 -2.84 -22.01 -21.95
CA LEU A 41 -2.50 -21.06 -20.91
C LEU A 41 -1.21 -20.35 -21.36
N PRO A 42 -1.18 -19.01 -21.49
CA PRO A 42 0.00 -18.29 -21.94
C PRO A 42 1.04 -18.21 -20.81
N VAL A 43 1.70 -19.34 -20.52
CA VAL A 43 2.66 -19.48 -19.42
C VAL A 43 3.79 -18.46 -19.51
N THR A 44 4.24 -18.13 -20.73
CA THR A 44 5.27 -17.11 -20.95
C THR A 44 4.81 -15.71 -20.52
N GLN A 45 3.57 -15.33 -20.82
CA GLN A 45 3.00 -14.05 -20.41
C GLN A 45 2.76 -14.01 -18.89
N ILE A 46 2.31 -15.12 -18.31
CA ILE A 46 2.14 -15.25 -16.85
C ILE A 46 3.49 -15.10 -16.15
N ASN A 47 4.54 -15.74 -16.66
CA ASN A 47 5.89 -15.62 -16.11
C ASN A 47 6.48 -14.22 -16.30
N GLN A 48 6.13 -13.51 -17.37
CA GLN A 48 6.49 -12.10 -17.54
C GLN A 48 5.74 -11.19 -16.55
N LEU A 49 4.47 -11.48 -16.25
CA LEU A 49 3.69 -10.77 -15.23
C LEU A 49 4.20 -11.07 -13.80
N ALA A 50 4.80 -12.24 -13.59
CA ALA A 50 5.46 -12.58 -12.32
C ALA A 50 6.74 -11.76 -12.10
N GLN A 51 7.32 -11.17 -13.16
CA GLN A 51 8.43 -10.23 -13.02
C GLN A 51 7.92 -8.84 -12.70
N LEU A 52 7.72 -8.58 -11.41
CA LEU A 52 7.31 -7.27 -10.91
C LEU A 52 8.50 -6.30 -10.93
N GLN A 53 8.48 -5.36 -11.88
CA GLN A 53 9.38 -4.21 -11.90
C GLN A 53 8.61 -2.98 -11.43
N LEU A 54 8.72 -2.66 -10.14
CA LEU A 54 8.07 -1.48 -9.57
C LEU A 54 9.02 -0.29 -9.63
N GLN A 55 8.63 0.76 -10.35
CA GLN A 55 9.37 2.02 -10.41
C GLN A 55 8.71 3.08 -9.52
N LEU A 56 9.40 3.46 -8.45
CA LEU A 56 9.00 4.53 -7.54
C LEU A 56 9.67 5.83 -7.99
N SER A 57 8.88 6.81 -8.40
CA SER A 57 9.40 8.10 -8.87
C SER A 57 9.16 9.19 -7.83
N VAL A 58 10.21 9.92 -7.48
CA VAL A 58 10.16 11.03 -6.52
C VAL A 58 10.69 12.29 -7.20
N GLU A 59 9.84 13.31 -7.29
CA GLU A 59 10.24 14.63 -7.76
C GLU A 59 10.86 15.41 -6.59
N VAL A 60 12.09 15.89 -6.79
CA VAL A 60 12.86 16.62 -5.80
C VAL A 60 13.10 18.02 -6.33
N GLU A 61 12.72 19.03 -5.58
CA GLU A 61 12.92 20.42 -5.97
C GLU A 61 13.89 21.08 -5.00
N VAL A 62 15.01 21.58 -5.52
CA VAL A 62 16.03 22.30 -4.74
C VAL A 62 15.91 23.78 -5.07
N VAL A 63 15.44 24.53 -4.08
CA VAL A 63 15.11 25.95 -4.21
C VAL A 63 16.16 26.79 -3.49
N PHE A 64 16.91 27.57 -4.26
CA PHE A 64 17.92 28.47 -3.72
C PHE A 64 17.32 29.81 -3.32
N SER A 65 17.45 30.20 -2.05
CA SER A 65 17.03 31.53 -1.60
C SER A 65 18.06 32.61 -1.96
N ARG A 66 17.68 33.89 -1.83
CA ARG A 66 18.55 35.03 -2.11
C ARG A 66 19.81 34.98 -1.26
N GLY A 67 20.95 35.21 -1.91
CA GLY A 67 22.27 35.22 -1.27
C GLY A 67 22.94 33.85 -1.11
N THR A 68 22.35 32.78 -1.65
CA THR A 68 22.94 31.43 -1.64
C THR A 68 23.83 31.13 -2.85
N LEU A 69 23.38 31.51 -4.06
CA LEU A 69 24.15 31.38 -5.30
C LEU A 69 24.44 32.76 -5.92
N THR A 70 25.58 32.88 -6.59
CA THR A 70 25.89 34.04 -7.44
C THR A 70 25.15 33.94 -8.77
N ALA A 71 24.88 35.08 -9.41
CA ALA A 71 24.15 35.14 -10.70
C ALA A 71 24.85 34.36 -11.83
N GLU A 72 26.17 34.23 -11.78
CA GLU A 72 26.95 33.41 -12.73
C GLU A 72 26.77 31.91 -12.50
N HIS A 73 26.70 31.50 -11.24
CA HIS A 73 26.46 30.11 -10.86
C HIS A 73 25.05 29.69 -11.23
N GLN A 74 24.05 30.54 -10.98
CA GLN A 74 22.65 30.29 -11.32
C GLN A 74 22.45 29.98 -12.82
N LYS A 75 23.21 30.61 -13.72
CA LYS A 75 23.14 30.33 -15.18
C LYS A 75 23.84 29.03 -15.61
N LYS A 76 24.70 28.48 -14.76
CA LYS A 76 25.53 27.30 -15.06
C LYS A 76 25.04 26.02 -14.35
N VAL A 77 24.04 26.10 -13.49
CA VAL A 77 23.42 24.92 -12.87
C VAL A 77 22.55 24.23 -13.92
N ASP A 78 22.79 22.93 -14.12
CA ASP A 78 21.90 22.13 -14.95
C ASP A 78 20.51 22.09 -14.33
N PRO A 79 19.45 22.38 -15.09
CA PRO A 79 18.12 22.58 -14.52
C PRO A 79 17.51 21.30 -13.94
N THR A 80 17.92 20.13 -14.45
CA THR A 80 17.36 18.83 -14.07
C THR A 80 18.46 17.78 -13.98
N HIS A 81 18.45 17.01 -12.91
CA HIS A 81 19.31 15.84 -12.70
C HIS A 81 18.45 14.62 -12.38
N THR A 82 18.59 13.55 -13.16
CA THR A 82 17.84 12.31 -12.94
C THR A 82 18.78 11.23 -12.41
N ARG A 83 18.40 10.62 -11.29
CA ARG A 83 19.11 9.50 -10.68
C ARG A 83 18.19 8.28 -10.65
N LEU A 84 18.73 7.14 -11.09
CA LEU A 84 18.05 5.85 -11.02
C LEU A 84 18.85 4.95 -10.07
N GLU A 85 18.17 4.35 -9.11
CA GLU A 85 18.74 3.33 -8.23
C GLU A 85 17.95 2.04 -8.39
N GLU A 86 18.62 0.95 -8.73
CA GLU A 86 17.99 -0.35 -8.88
C GLU A 86 18.38 -1.23 -7.70
N HIS A 87 17.38 -1.79 -7.03
CA HIS A 87 17.56 -2.68 -5.91
C HIS A 87 16.75 -3.97 -6.15
N PRO A 88 17.41 -5.13 -6.30
CA PRO A 88 16.71 -6.41 -6.38
C PRO A 88 16.10 -6.75 -5.02
N VAL A 89 14.84 -7.19 -5.01
CA VAL A 89 14.14 -7.68 -3.80
C VAL A 89 14.25 -9.19 -3.71
N ASP A 90 14.02 -9.87 -4.83
CA ASP A 90 14.15 -11.31 -4.99
C ASP A 90 14.58 -11.66 -6.43
N GLU A 91 14.58 -12.95 -6.80
CA GLU A 91 14.98 -13.42 -8.15
C GLU A 91 14.06 -12.94 -9.28
N THR A 92 12.86 -12.48 -8.95
CA THR A 92 11.77 -12.10 -9.88
C THR A 92 11.31 -10.64 -9.74
N THR A 93 11.57 -10.00 -8.60
CA THR A 93 11.04 -8.69 -8.22
C THR A 93 12.17 -7.67 -8.12
N GLY A 94 12.10 -6.63 -8.95
CA GLY A 94 13.03 -5.49 -8.92
C GLY A 94 12.35 -4.21 -8.50
N LEU A 95 12.97 -3.46 -7.58
CA LEU A 95 12.56 -2.10 -7.23
C LEU A 95 13.50 -1.10 -7.89
N SER A 96 12.97 -0.19 -8.68
CA SER A 96 13.72 0.95 -9.22
C SER A 96 13.23 2.25 -8.61
N TYR A 97 14.17 3.09 -8.18
CA TYR A 97 13.90 4.40 -7.59
C TYR A 97 14.40 5.46 -8.54
N ARG A 98 13.48 6.29 -9.04
CA ARG A 98 13.79 7.39 -9.95
C ARG A 98 13.64 8.71 -9.22
N TYR A 99 14.74 9.38 -8.94
CA TYR A 99 14.76 10.71 -8.35
C TYR A 99 14.99 11.76 -9.45
N GLU A 100 14.03 12.66 -9.63
CA GLU A 100 14.16 13.79 -10.54
C GLU A 100 14.40 15.06 -9.76
N THR A 101 15.65 15.52 -9.73
CA THR A 101 16.03 16.75 -9.02
C THR A 101 15.96 17.94 -9.97
N ARG A 102 15.19 18.96 -9.61
CA ARG A 102 15.11 20.23 -10.33
C ARG A 102 15.69 21.35 -9.48
N TYR A 103 16.54 22.16 -10.08
CA TYR A 103 17.17 23.29 -9.41
C TYR A 103 16.50 24.59 -9.84
N ARG A 104 16.02 25.38 -8.89
CA ARG A 104 15.45 26.70 -9.16
C ARG A 104 15.76 27.70 -8.06
N THR A 105 15.39 28.95 -8.29
CA THR A 105 15.50 30.02 -7.30
C THR A 105 14.14 30.28 -6.66
N ALA A 106 14.14 30.68 -5.40
CA ALA A 106 12.92 31.02 -4.68
C ALA A 106 12.20 32.20 -5.34
N THR A 107 10.88 32.10 -5.38
CA THR A 107 9.98 33.19 -5.79
C THR A 107 9.91 34.26 -4.70
N ILE A 108 9.39 35.44 -5.03
CA ILE A 108 9.25 36.54 -4.05
C ILE A 108 8.39 36.11 -2.86
N MET A 109 7.31 35.37 -3.10
CA MET A 109 6.42 34.88 -2.04
C MET A 109 7.09 33.84 -1.13
N GLU A 110 7.92 32.97 -1.70
CA GLU A 110 8.70 32.00 -0.91
C GLU A 110 9.79 32.68 -0.10
N GLU A 111 10.45 33.73 -0.64
CA GLU A 111 11.39 34.55 0.12
C GLU A 111 10.71 35.21 1.33
N ASP A 112 9.50 35.74 1.15
CA ASP A 112 8.71 36.30 2.26
C ASP A 112 8.35 35.22 3.30
N ALA A 113 8.06 33.99 2.87
CA ALA A 113 7.80 32.85 3.75
C ALA A 113 9.07 32.35 4.48
N LEU A 114 10.25 32.49 3.88
CA LEU A 114 11.54 32.17 4.50
C LEU A 114 11.97 33.20 5.57
N ASN A 115 11.31 34.36 5.64
CA ASN A 115 11.55 35.40 6.64
C ASN A 115 10.72 35.25 7.92
N GLN A 116 9.95 34.16 8.06
CA GLN A 116 9.21 33.87 9.28
C GLN A 116 10.16 33.61 10.46
N PRO A 117 9.74 33.87 11.71
CA PRO A 117 10.64 33.81 12.86
C PRO A 117 10.96 32.37 13.29
N THR A 118 10.13 31.39 12.95
CA THR A 118 10.33 29.99 13.32
C THR A 118 10.34 29.08 12.09
N PRO A 119 11.15 27.99 12.09
CA PRO A 119 11.19 27.05 10.97
C PRO A 119 9.86 26.29 10.80
N ALA A 120 9.06 26.14 11.86
CA ALA A 120 7.74 25.51 11.79
C ALA A 120 6.70 26.39 11.10
N GLU A 121 6.70 27.70 11.35
CA GLU A 121 5.82 28.64 10.65
C GLU A 121 6.24 28.78 9.18
N THR A 122 7.55 28.83 8.91
CA THR A 122 8.08 28.77 7.53
C THR A 122 7.62 27.52 6.81
N ASP A 123 7.73 26.34 7.43
CA ASP A 123 7.26 25.07 6.87
C ASP A 123 5.78 25.13 6.46
N GLN A 124 4.96 25.74 7.32
CA GLN A 124 3.55 25.93 7.03
C GLN A 124 3.31 26.91 5.88
N SER A 125 3.96 28.06 5.87
CA SER A 125 3.80 29.06 4.80
C SER A 125 4.29 28.54 3.46
N LEU A 126 5.44 27.86 3.40
CA LEU A 126 5.98 27.29 2.16
C LEU A 126 5.08 26.19 1.60
N HIS A 127 4.50 25.35 2.47
CA HIS A 127 3.55 24.33 2.03
C HIS A 127 2.31 24.94 1.37
N LEU A 128 1.81 26.08 1.87
CA LEU A 128 0.65 26.77 1.26
C LEU A 128 0.98 27.39 -0.11
N LEU A 129 2.25 27.63 -0.40
CA LEU A 129 2.73 28.20 -1.66
C LEU A 129 3.17 27.11 -2.67
N SER A 130 3.35 25.87 -2.22
CA SER A 130 3.83 24.77 -3.04
C SER A 130 2.67 24.08 -3.76
N GLU A 131 2.68 24.10 -5.09
CA GLU A 131 1.77 23.34 -5.95
C GLU A 131 2.45 22.06 -6.48
N SER A 132 3.21 21.37 -5.63
CA SER A 132 3.97 20.20 -6.05
C SER A 132 3.11 18.92 -6.00
N PRO A 133 3.36 17.94 -6.89
CA PRO A 133 2.55 16.72 -6.95
C PRO A 133 2.67 15.88 -5.68
N CYS A 134 1.69 15.02 -5.44
CA CYS A 134 1.71 14.11 -4.30
C CYS A 134 2.98 13.25 -4.31
N GLY A 135 3.80 13.36 -3.26
CA GLY A 135 5.05 12.58 -3.14
C GLY A 135 6.32 13.37 -3.40
N SER A 136 6.22 14.60 -3.91
CA SER A 136 7.38 15.46 -4.14
C SER A 136 8.02 15.94 -2.83
N VAL A 137 9.33 16.18 -2.87
CA VAL A 137 10.10 16.75 -1.76
C VAL A 137 10.69 18.09 -2.19
N VAL A 138 10.47 19.13 -1.40
CA VAL A 138 11.02 20.47 -1.67
C VAL A 138 12.08 20.81 -0.62
N ILE A 139 13.26 21.20 -1.08
CA ILE A 139 14.44 21.49 -0.27
C ILE A 139 14.81 22.95 -0.51
N TYR A 140 14.57 23.79 0.48
CA TYR A 140 14.94 25.21 0.44
C TYR A 140 16.33 25.41 1.02
N VAL A 141 17.25 25.89 0.19
CA VAL A 141 18.60 26.23 0.59
C VAL A 141 18.60 27.68 1.06
N VAL A 142 18.91 27.90 2.34
CA VAL A 142 18.99 29.22 2.98
C VAL A 142 20.44 29.62 3.23
N PRO A 143 20.79 30.91 3.22
CA PRO A 143 22.18 31.34 3.43
C PRO A 143 22.64 31.03 4.86
N GLU A 144 23.95 30.89 5.05
CA GLU A 144 24.56 30.72 6.38
C GLU A 144 24.21 31.88 7.34
N SER A 145 23.97 33.07 6.80
CA SER A 145 23.54 34.25 7.56
C SER A 145 22.07 34.22 8.00
N SER A 146 21.29 33.20 7.61
CA SER A 146 19.90 33.08 8.03
C SER A 146 19.79 32.67 9.50
N THR A 147 19.01 33.45 10.25
CA THR A 147 18.66 33.19 11.66
C THR A 147 17.55 32.15 11.82
N LEU A 148 17.00 31.64 10.72
CA LEU A 148 15.88 30.70 10.70
C LEU A 148 16.22 29.37 11.39
N LEU A 149 17.46 28.92 11.25
CA LEU A 149 17.95 27.69 11.88
C LEU A 149 18.82 28.03 13.09
N PRO A 150 18.74 27.29 14.21
CA PRO A 150 19.66 27.47 15.33
C PRO A 150 21.14 27.31 14.94
N GLU A 151 22.04 27.88 15.73
CA GLU A 151 23.49 27.66 15.54
C GLU A 151 23.84 26.17 15.67
N GLY A 152 24.67 25.67 14.75
CA GLY A 152 25.04 24.25 14.69
C GLY A 152 24.05 23.34 13.97
N VAL A 153 22.84 23.81 13.63
CA VAL A 153 21.86 23.04 12.84
C VAL A 153 22.04 23.37 11.35
N SER A 154 22.32 22.35 10.54
CA SER A 154 22.45 22.50 9.08
C SER A 154 21.18 22.12 8.32
N VAL A 155 20.33 21.27 8.89
CA VAL A 155 19.14 20.72 8.24
C VAL A 155 17.96 20.77 9.20
N TYR A 156 16.81 21.22 8.70
CA TYR A 156 15.52 21.05 9.35
C TYR A 156 14.58 20.32 8.39
N VAL A 157 13.99 19.23 8.89
CA VAL A 157 13.00 18.41 8.18
C VAL A 157 11.63 18.82 8.73
N GLY A 158 10.83 19.46 7.89
CA GLY A 158 9.47 19.86 8.23
C GLY A 158 8.48 18.71 8.20
N GLN A 159 7.24 18.98 8.61
CA GLN A 159 6.18 17.97 8.67
C GLN A 159 5.48 17.76 7.31
N ARG A 160 5.74 18.64 6.33
CA ARG A 160 4.96 18.76 5.09
C ARG A 160 5.76 18.48 3.82
N ARG A 161 6.75 17.58 3.90
CA ARG A 161 7.69 17.22 2.82
C ARG A 161 8.55 18.39 2.31
N THR A 162 8.73 19.37 3.18
CA THR A 162 9.53 20.57 2.99
C THR A 162 10.71 20.52 3.94
N SER A 163 11.92 20.81 3.45
CA SER A 163 13.13 20.89 4.26
C SER A 163 13.83 22.22 4.07
N LEU A 164 14.51 22.65 5.14
CA LEU A 164 15.36 23.82 5.13
C LEU A 164 16.80 23.36 5.30
N LEU A 165 17.65 23.74 4.36
CA LEU A 165 19.06 23.39 4.33
C LEU A 165 19.90 24.66 4.42
N ARG A 166 20.75 24.77 5.44
CA ARG A 166 21.72 25.86 5.54
C ARG A 166 22.86 25.63 4.55
N ALA A 167 23.09 26.61 3.69
CA ALA A 167 24.25 26.65 2.81
C ALA A 167 25.54 26.57 3.65
N GLY A 168 26.38 25.56 3.37
CA GLY A 168 27.64 25.37 4.07
C GLY A 168 28.73 26.37 3.64
N ARG A 169 29.77 26.50 4.47
CA ARG A 169 30.98 27.32 4.22
C ARG A 169 31.59 27.24 2.81
N PRO A 170 31.68 26.09 2.11
CA PRO A 170 32.24 26.05 0.75
C PRO A 170 31.43 26.86 -0.28
N MET A 171 30.17 27.16 0.01
CA MET A 171 29.26 27.87 -0.90
C MET A 171 29.54 29.39 -0.99
N ARG A 172 30.25 29.96 -0.01
CA ARG A 172 30.66 31.38 -0.01
C ARG A 172 32.07 31.62 -0.56
N LEU A 173 32.95 30.63 -0.53
CA LEU A 173 34.40 30.85 -0.65
C LEU A 173 34.94 30.90 -2.10
N GLY A 174 34.11 31.24 -3.09
CA GLY A 174 34.54 31.28 -4.50
C GLY A 174 35.01 29.91 -5.04
N VAL A 175 34.66 28.83 -4.34
CA VAL A 175 34.92 27.46 -4.75
C VAL A 175 34.14 27.18 -6.04
N GLY A 176 34.70 26.39 -6.96
CA GLY A 176 34.05 26.08 -8.23
C GLY A 176 32.64 25.52 -8.02
N LEU A 177 31.69 25.94 -8.87
CA LEU A 177 30.28 25.52 -8.82
C LEU A 177 30.10 24.00 -8.66
N LYS A 178 30.97 23.20 -9.29
CA LYS A 178 30.93 21.73 -9.21
C LYS A 178 31.13 21.20 -7.79
N GLU A 179 32.03 21.79 -7.02
CA GLU A 179 32.31 21.34 -5.64
C GLU A 179 31.18 21.77 -4.70
N VAL A 180 30.61 22.94 -4.92
CA VAL A 180 29.42 23.41 -4.20
C VAL A 180 28.23 22.49 -4.45
N LEU A 181 27.97 22.15 -5.72
CA LEU A 181 26.89 21.22 -6.09
C LEU A 181 27.14 19.82 -5.55
N ALA A 182 28.38 19.30 -5.56
CA ALA A 182 28.69 17.98 -5.01
C ALA A 182 28.47 17.92 -3.49
N HIS A 183 28.84 18.98 -2.75
CA HIS A 183 28.56 19.06 -1.32
C HIS A 183 27.06 19.16 -1.04
N LEU A 184 26.35 19.97 -1.82
CA LEU A 184 24.89 20.12 -1.73
C LEU A 184 24.19 18.81 -2.03
N GLU A 185 24.61 18.09 -3.08
CA GLU A 185 24.05 16.80 -3.46
C GLU A 185 24.17 15.79 -2.31
N THR A 186 25.31 15.77 -1.61
CA THR A 186 25.48 14.89 -0.44
C THR A 186 24.46 15.21 0.67
N GLN A 187 24.20 16.49 0.93
CA GLN A 187 23.19 16.92 1.91
C GLN A 187 21.77 16.60 1.44
N VAL A 188 21.46 16.84 0.17
CA VAL A 188 20.18 16.51 -0.45
C VAL A 188 19.91 15.01 -0.33
N GLN A 189 20.90 14.16 -0.60
CA GLN A 189 20.76 12.70 -0.45
C GLN A 189 20.47 12.28 1.00
N GLN A 190 21.09 12.94 1.98
CA GLN A 190 20.78 12.69 3.40
C GLN A 190 19.35 13.07 3.75
N VAL A 191 18.87 14.22 3.27
CA VAL A 191 17.48 14.66 3.45
C VAL A 191 16.52 13.69 2.78
N LEU A 192 16.80 13.31 1.53
CA LEU A 192 15.96 12.37 0.78
C LEU A 192 15.84 11.05 1.51
N LYS A 193 16.93 10.47 2.03
CA LYS A 193 16.88 9.21 2.80
C LYS A 193 15.99 9.28 4.05
N VAL A 194 15.81 10.47 4.65
CA VAL A 194 14.94 10.67 5.82
C VAL A 194 13.50 10.94 5.41
N MET A 195 13.28 11.61 4.27
CA MET A 195 11.95 11.99 3.79
C MET A 195 11.30 10.97 2.86
N SER A 196 12.08 10.07 2.26
CA SER A 196 11.61 8.96 1.43
C SER A 196 11.67 7.65 2.21
N PHE A 197 10.88 6.67 1.75
CA PHE A 197 10.92 5.33 2.32
C PHE A 197 12.25 4.66 2.00
N SER A 198 12.85 4.02 3.00
CA SER A 198 14.06 3.24 2.76
C SER A 198 13.73 1.98 1.99
N HIS A 199 14.73 1.44 1.28
CA HIS A 199 14.61 0.14 0.63
C HIS A 199 14.17 -0.95 1.62
N SER A 200 14.65 -0.92 2.87
CA SER A 200 14.22 -1.85 3.93
C SER A 200 12.75 -1.70 4.30
N ASP A 201 12.20 -0.49 4.34
CA ASP A 201 10.79 -0.28 4.71
C ASP A 201 9.86 -0.78 3.60
N ILE A 202 10.22 -0.49 2.34
CA ILE A 202 9.45 -0.92 1.17
C ILE A 202 9.55 -2.44 1.01
N THR A 203 10.74 -3.01 1.15
CA THR A 203 10.90 -4.47 1.10
C THR A 203 10.16 -5.16 2.24
N ALA A 204 10.16 -4.61 3.45
CA ALA A 204 9.35 -5.15 4.54
C ALA A 204 7.84 -5.11 4.20
N ALA A 205 7.33 -3.97 3.73
CA ALA A 205 5.93 -3.82 3.32
C ALA A 205 5.54 -4.73 2.15
N LEU A 206 6.46 -4.96 1.21
CA LEU A 206 6.25 -5.85 0.08
C LEU A 206 6.45 -7.32 0.45
N SER A 207 7.30 -7.65 1.42
CA SER A 207 7.64 -9.04 1.77
C SER A 207 6.41 -9.86 2.19
N ASP A 208 5.41 -9.21 2.78
CA ASP A 208 4.15 -9.84 3.20
C ASP A 208 3.21 -10.11 2.00
N ARG A 209 3.42 -9.42 0.87
CA ARG A 209 2.64 -9.56 -0.37
C ARG A 209 3.38 -10.27 -1.51
N VAL A 210 4.72 -10.33 -1.44
CA VAL A 210 5.63 -10.83 -2.49
C VAL A 210 6.12 -12.24 -2.17
N ARG A 211 5.79 -12.81 -1.00
CA ARG A 211 5.99 -14.25 -0.74
C ARG A 211 5.01 -15.12 -1.54
N LEU A 212 5.20 -15.12 -2.86
CA LEU A 212 4.74 -16.18 -3.75
C LEU A 212 5.74 -17.33 -3.64
N ASP A 213 5.89 -17.88 -2.43
CA ASP A 213 6.67 -19.10 -2.26
C ASP A 213 5.83 -20.28 -2.76
N TYR A 214 5.95 -20.58 -4.06
CA TYR A 214 5.33 -21.75 -4.68
C TYR A 214 5.96 -23.07 -4.21
N SER A 215 7.05 -23.04 -3.44
CA SER A 215 7.73 -24.24 -2.96
C SER A 215 7.05 -24.85 -1.72
N SER A 216 6.31 -24.04 -0.94
CA SER A 216 5.53 -24.50 0.19
C SER A 216 4.03 -24.57 -0.15
N ARG A 217 3.36 -25.61 0.36
CA ARG A 217 1.92 -25.81 0.17
C ARG A 217 1.10 -24.64 0.75
N ASP A 218 1.59 -24.02 1.82
CA ASP A 218 0.94 -22.87 2.47
C ASP A 218 1.10 -21.60 1.62
N GLY A 219 2.28 -21.34 1.03
CA GLY A 219 2.49 -20.22 0.10
C GLY A 219 1.66 -20.33 -1.19
N LEU A 220 1.43 -21.56 -1.68
CA LEU A 220 0.50 -21.79 -2.78
C LEU A 220 -0.96 -21.45 -2.40
N VAL A 221 -1.42 -21.85 -1.21
CA VAL A 221 -2.78 -21.55 -0.74
C VAL A 221 -2.98 -20.05 -0.49
N ASP A 222 -1.98 -19.35 0.05
CA ASP A 222 -2.04 -17.89 0.23
C ASP A 222 -1.97 -17.14 -1.10
N SER A 223 -1.20 -17.61 -2.09
CA SER A 223 -1.21 -17.03 -3.45
C SER A 223 -2.58 -17.13 -4.13
N MET A 224 -3.34 -18.19 -3.81
CA MET A 224 -4.71 -18.38 -4.29
C MET A 224 -5.72 -17.47 -3.58
N ARG A 225 -5.36 -16.88 -2.44
CA ARG A 225 -6.11 -15.80 -1.77
C ARG A 225 -5.72 -14.43 -2.32
N ALA A 226 -5.54 -14.32 -3.64
CA ALA A 226 -5.29 -13.05 -4.30
C ALA A 226 -6.37 -12.05 -3.89
N PHE A 227 -5.99 -11.04 -3.10
CA PHE A 227 -6.88 -9.97 -2.70
C PHE A 227 -7.25 -9.20 -3.97
N LYS A 228 -8.52 -9.25 -4.37
CA LYS A 228 -8.99 -8.43 -5.48
C LYS A 228 -8.83 -6.97 -5.05
N SER A 229 -8.01 -6.21 -5.77
CA SER A 229 -7.93 -4.77 -5.58
C SER A 229 -9.28 -4.18 -5.96
N SER A 230 -10.02 -3.71 -4.97
CA SER A 230 -11.25 -2.94 -5.16
C SER A 230 -10.95 -1.46 -4.91
N PRO A 231 -11.46 -0.55 -5.74
CA PRO A 231 -11.38 0.88 -5.46
C PRO A 231 -12.29 1.30 -4.31
N GLY A 232 -13.27 0.49 -3.91
CA GLY A 232 -14.19 0.79 -2.79
C GLY A 232 -14.03 -0.19 -1.63
N TYR A 233 -13.96 0.33 -0.41
CA TYR A 233 -13.90 -0.40 0.85
C TYR A 233 -15.02 0.05 1.78
N GLU A 234 -15.73 -0.91 2.38
CA GLU A 234 -16.74 -0.65 3.41
C GLU A 234 -16.18 -1.02 4.78
N ILE A 235 -16.25 -0.09 5.72
CA ILE A 235 -15.77 -0.26 7.09
C ILE A 235 -16.97 -0.18 8.03
N THR A 236 -17.32 -1.31 8.65
CA THR A 236 -18.45 -1.39 9.58
C THR A 236 -18.00 -1.51 11.03
N PHE A 237 -18.38 -0.57 11.88
CA PHE A 237 -18.18 -0.64 13.32
C PHE A 237 -19.38 -1.33 13.99
N SER A 238 -19.13 -2.44 14.70
CA SER A 238 -20.20 -3.24 15.31
C SER A 238 -20.08 -3.27 16.82
N LEU A 239 -21.12 -2.79 17.52
CA LEU A 239 -21.23 -2.93 18.97
C LEU A 239 -22.08 -4.16 19.32
N LEU A 240 -21.51 -5.13 20.03
CA LEU A 240 -22.19 -6.34 20.45
C LEU A 240 -22.73 -6.18 21.87
N ASN A 241 -24.06 -6.27 22.03
CA ASN A 241 -24.72 -6.24 23.35
C ASN A 241 -25.37 -7.61 23.66
N PRO A 242 -24.76 -8.44 24.52
CA PRO A 242 -25.28 -9.77 24.84
C PRO A 242 -26.56 -9.75 25.67
N ASP A 243 -26.76 -8.73 26.52
CA ASP A 243 -27.95 -8.60 27.36
C ASP A 243 -28.42 -7.14 27.45
N PRO A 244 -29.33 -6.70 26.55
CA PRO A 244 -29.82 -5.32 26.53
C PRO A 244 -30.71 -4.96 27.72
N LYS A 245 -31.13 -5.92 28.55
CA LYS A 245 -31.97 -5.65 29.72
C LYS A 245 -31.14 -5.23 30.93
N SER A 246 -29.92 -5.75 31.04
CA SER A 246 -28.98 -5.40 32.12
C SER A 246 -27.94 -4.36 31.69
N HIS A 247 -27.63 -4.28 30.38
CA HIS A 247 -26.62 -3.37 29.84
C HIS A 247 -27.25 -2.32 28.93
N HIS A 248 -27.38 -1.10 29.45
CA HIS A 248 -27.64 0.10 28.66
C HIS A 248 -26.32 0.62 28.08
N LEU A 249 -25.86 0.00 27.01
CA LEU A 249 -24.67 0.44 26.30
C LEU A 249 -25.02 1.61 25.38
N HIS A 250 -24.36 2.74 25.58
CA HIS A 250 -24.37 3.88 24.66
C HIS A 250 -22.92 4.14 24.25
N TRP A 251 -22.70 4.30 22.95
CA TRP A 251 -21.41 4.66 22.39
C TRP A 251 -21.61 5.82 21.42
N ASP A 252 -20.74 6.82 21.52
CA ASP A 252 -20.70 7.94 20.58
C ASP A 252 -19.69 7.61 19.47
N ILE A 253 -20.09 6.66 18.61
CA ILE A 253 -19.25 6.21 17.50
C ILE A 253 -19.08 7.32 16.46
N GLU A 254 -20.08 8.19 16.29
CA GLU A 254 -20.03 9.29 15.33
C GLU A 254 -18.90 10.28 15.68
N ALA A 255 -18.85 10.77 16.93
CA ALA A 255 -17.77 11.67 17.34
C ALA A 255 -16.39 10.99 17.28
N ALA A 256 -16.31 9.70 17.63
CA ALA A 256 -15.07 8.94 17.57
C ALA A 256 -14.57 8.75 16.13
N VAL A 257 -15.47 8.40 15.20
CA VAL A 257 -15.17 8.28 13.78
C VAL A 257 -14.67 9.61 13.23
N GLN A 258 -15.37 10.70 13.48
CA GLN A 258 -14.99 12.02 13.00
C GLN A 258 -13.63 12.48 13.55
N SER A 259 -13.37 12.19 14.82
CA SER A 259 -12.14 12.63 15.48
C SER A 259 -10.91 11.78 15.10
N TYR A 260 -11.08 10.47 14.94
CA TYR A 260 -9.96 9.54 14.84
C TYR A 260 -9.84 8.83 13.48
N ILE A 261 -10.97 8.48 12.85
CA ILE A 261 -10.98 7.67 11.63
C ILE A 261 -11.01 8.56 10.37
N GLN A 262 -11.82 9.61 10.37
CA GLN A 262 -11.98 10.51 9.23
C GLN A 262 -10.65 11.17 8.77
N PRO A 263 -9.74 11.60 9.67
CA PRO A 263 -8.44 12.14 9.26
C PRO A 263 -7.54 11.11 8.55
N LEU A 264 -7.71 9.82 8.85
CA LEU A 264 -7.00 8.75 8.16
C LEU A 264 -7.63 8.48 6.80
N LEU A 265 -8.95 8.33 6.73
CA LEU A 265 -9.66 8.02 5.48
C LEU A 265 -9.53 9.15 4.45
N SER A 266 -9.58 10.41 4.89
CA SER A 266 -9.34 11.56 4.02
C SER A 266 -7.95 11.56 3.38
N LYS A 267 -6.92 11.09 4.10
CA LYS A 267 -5.57 10.91 3.55
C LYS A 267 -5.47 9.74 2.57
N LEU A 268 -6.34 8.74 2.71
CA LEU A 268 -6.39 7.55 1.85
C LEU A 268 -7.37 7.69 0.67
N ALA A 269 -8.23 8.72 0.66
CA ALA A 269 -9.20 9.00 -0.39
C ALA A 269 -8.63 9.02 -1.83
N PRO A 270 -7.37 9.46 -2.08
CA PRO A 270 -6.80 9.37 -3.43
C PRO A 270 -6.54 7.94 -3.92
N VAL A 271 -6.47 6.97 -3.00
CA VAL A 271 -6.12 5.57 -3.28
C VAL A 271 -7.36 4.70 -3.38
N ALA A 272 -8.38 4.98 -2.56
CA ALA A 272 -9.63 4.25 -2.55
C ALA A 272 -10.77 5.05 -1.94
N ASP A 273 -11.99 4.70 -2.32
CA ASP A 273 -13.23 5.16 -1.74
C ASP A 273 -13.54 4.33 -0.48
N PHE A 274 -13.92 5.01 0.61
CA PHE A 274 -14.27 4.36 1.86
C PHE A 274 -15.70 4.72 2.25
N SER A 275 -16.55 3.73 2.49
CA SER A 275 -17.85 3.91 3.15
C SER A 275 -17.76 3.47 4.60
N LEU A 276 -18.46 4.20 5.48
CA LEU A 276 -18.49 3.90 6.90
C LEU A 276 -19.90 3.64 7.38
N ASP A 277 -20.06 2.51 8.06
CA ASP A 277 -21.32 2.10 8.65
C ASP A 277 -21.12 1.78 10.12
N SER A 278 -22.16 1.99 10.93
CA SER A 278 -22.17 1.49 12.29
C SER A 278 -23.44 0.67 12.55
N GLN A 279 -23.30 -0.36 13.38
CA GLN A 279 -24.42 -1.20 13.78
C GLN A 279 -24.32 -1.60 15.25
N ILE A 280 -25.49 -1.83 15.86
CA ILE A 280 -25.59 -2.39 17.21
C ILE A 280 -26.31 -3.73 17.10
N LEU A 281 -25.62 -4.80 17.49
CA LEU A 281 -26.17 -6.15 17.49
C LEU A 281 -26.54 -6.56 18.91
N TYR A 282 -27.84 -6.68 19.14
CA TYR A 282 -28.39 -7.13 20.41
C TYR A 282 -28.53 -8.65 20.45
N TYR A 283 -28.46 -9.21 21.66
CA TYR A 283 -28.53 -10.66 21.90
C TYR A 283 -27.44 -11.43 21.14
N ALA A 284 -26.28 -10.80 20.95
CA ALA A 284 -25.10 -11.46 20.44
C ALA A 284 -24.51 -12.33 21.56
N VAL A 285 -24.80 -13.63 21.54
CA VAL A 285 -24.19 -14.56 22.50
C VAL A 285 -22.74 -14.76 22.10
N LEU A 286 -21.83 -14.11 22.82
CA LEU A 286 -20.42 -14.45 22.75
C LEU A 286 -20.29 -15.85 23.35
N GLY A 287 -20.10 -16.88 22.52
CA GLY A 287 -20.02 -18.29 22.92
C GLY A 287 -18.77 -18.64 23.75
N VAL A 288 -18.22 -17.69 24.50
CA VAL A 288 -16.98 -17.74 25.25
C VAL A 288 -17.20 -17.13 26.63
N ASN A 289 -16.66 -17.80 27.66
CA ASN A 289 -16.67 -17.27 29.02
C ASN A 289 -15.30 -16.67 29.33
N PRO A 290 -15.22 -15.36 29.64
CA PRO A 290 -13.94 -14.73 29.93
C PRO A 290 -13.38 -15.25 31.26
N ARG A 291 -12.05 -15.36 31.35
CA ARG A 291 -11.35 -15.82 32.56
C ARG A 291 -10.85 -14.62 33.33
N TYR A 292 -11.05 -14.61 34.64
CA TYR A 292 -10.54 -13.53 35.49
C TYR A 292 -9.03 -13.63 35.61
N ASP A 293 -8.34 -12.56 35.22
CA ASP A 293 -6.90 -12.42 35.38
C ASP A 293 -6.60 -11.55 36.62
N PRO A 294 -6.05 -12.13 37.71
CA PRO A 294 -5.75 -11.40 38.93
C PRO A 294 -4.64 -10.37 38.76
N SER A 295 -3.82 -10.44 37.70
CA SER A 295 -2.75 -9.48 37.44
C SER A 295 -3.26 -8.16 36.83
N LEU A 296 -4.29 -8.24 36.00
CA LEU A 296 -4.92 -7.10 35.33
C LEU A 296 -6.21 -6.64 36.03
N ASN A 297 -6.64 -7.36 37.07
CA ASN A 297 -7.92 -7.17 37.77
C ASN A 297 -9.10 -7.08 36.80
N ALA A 298 -9.06 -7.88 35.74
CA ALA A 298 -10.00 -7.83 34.63
C ALA A 298 -10.31 -9.23 34.10
N TYR A 299 -11.48 -9.38 33.49
CA TYR A 299 -11.88 -10.58 32.77
C TYR A 299 -11.29 -10.54 31.36
N THR A 300 -10.44 -11.49 31.00
CA THR A 300 -9.74 -11.55 29.71
C THR A 300 -10.16 -12.77 28.90
N LEU A 301 -10.04 -12.65 27.57
CA LEU A 301 -10.26 -13.72 26.61
C LEU A 301 -8.96 -14.00 25.88
N ASN A 302 -8.63 -15.29 25.70
CA ASN A 302 -7.45 -15.67 24.93
C ASN A 302 -7.72 -15.48 23.43
N ALA A 303 -6.71 -15.07 22.67
CA ALA A 303 -6.82 -14.86 21.22
C ALA A 303 -7.32 -16.12 20.49
N ASP A 304 -6.94 -17.31 20.95
CA ASP A 304 -7.40 -18.59 20.37
C ASP A 304 -8.92 -18.79 20.44
N SER A 305 -9.61 -18.06 21.33
CA SER A 305 -11.07 -18.13 21.49
C SER A 305 -11.85 -17.12 20.62
N LEU A 306 -11.16 -16.22 19.91
CA LEU A 306 -11.79 -15.22 19.02
C LEU A 306 -12.57 -15.86 17.86
N SER A 307 -12.08 -16.97 17.31
CA SER A 307 -12.76 -17.71 16.23
C SER A 307 -14.16 -18.19 16.65
N HIS A 308 -14.32 -18.56 17.91
CA HIS A 308 -15.61 -18.96 18.50
C HIS A 308 -16.56 -17.78 18.78
N VAL A 309 -16.05 -16.54 18.74
CA VAL A 309 -16.86 -15.31 18.85
C VAL A 309 -17.26 -14.79 17.48
N ILE A 310 -16.37 -14.88 16.49
CA ILE A 310 -16.60 -14.32 15.15
C ILE A 310 -17.63 -15.16 14.39
N ASN A 311 -17.48 -16.49 14.34
CA ASN A 311 -18.34 -17.36 13.54
C ASN A 311 -19.86 -17.23 13.85
N PRO A 312 -20.31 -17.15 15.12
CA PRO A 312 -21.74 -16.98 15.43
C PRO A 312 -22.29 -15.59 15.10
N VAL A 313 -21.42 -14.58 15.04
CA VAL A 313 -21.79 -13.17 14.82
C VAL A 313 -21.72 -12.81 13.34
N GLU A 314 -20.86 -13.47 12.57
CA GLU A 314 -20.63 -13.23 11.13
C GLU A 314 -21.93 -13.25 10.32
N ALA A 315 -22.82 -14.22 10.59
CA ALA A 315 -24.10 -14.34 9.91
C ALA A 315 -25.08 -13.17 10.17
N ARG A 316 -24.82 -12.35 11.19
CA ARG A 316 -25.68 -11.21 11.61
C ARG A 316 -25.03 -9.86 11.34
N LEU A 317 -23.78 -9.84 10.85
CA LEU A 317 -23.11 -8.61 10.42
C LEU A 317 -23.78 -8.13 9.12
N GLY A 318 -24.24 -6.88 9.08
CA GLY A 318 -24.85 -6.29 7.88
C GLY A 318 -26.38 -6.31 7.86
N GLU A 319 -27.06 -6.91 8.85
CA GLU A 319 -28.53 -6.93 8.90
C GLU A 319 -29.13 -5.57 9.30
N ASN A 320 -28.41 -4.73 10.05
CA ASN A 320 -28.88 -3.43 10.54
C ASN A 320 -27.78 -2.35 10.46
N THR A 321 -27.36 -2.00 9.24
CA THR A 321 -26.39 -0.93 9.03
C THR A 321 -27.08 0.44 9.02
N HIS A 322 -26.49 1.39 9.74
CA HIS A 322 -26.78 2.81 9.61
C HIS A 322 -25.60 3.48 8.90
N THR A 323 -25.87 4.00 7.72
CA THR A 323 -24.88 4.68 6.87
C THR A 323 -24.72 6.12 7.28
N TYR A 324 -23.47 6.52 7.51
CA TYR A 324 -23.10 7.91 7.69
C TYR A 324 -22.41 8.35 6.40
N SER A 325 -23.14 9.11 5.58
CA SER A 325 -22.59 9.78 4.38
C SER A 325 -21.94 11.10 4.75
#